data_AF-A0A2Z4V8K2-F1
#
_entry.id   AF-A0A2Z4V8K2-F1
#
_cell.length_a   1.000
_cell.length_b   1.000
_cell.length_c   1.000
_cell.angle_alpha   90.00
_cell.angle_beta   90.00
_cell.angle_gamma   90.00
#
_symmetry.space_group_name_H-M   'P 1'
#
loop_
_entity.id
_entity.type
_entity.pdbx_description
1 polymer ?
#
loop_
_entity_poly.entity_id
_entity_poly.type
_entity_poly.pdbx_seq_one_letter_code
_entity_poly.pdbx_strand_id
1 'polypeptide(L)'
;MQAAQCNRRGLTALGEYAVLGMTKRNMMLEIDHMSVKAANQALRMLESERYSGVLSTHGWMDDNWTERVYRLGGFVTGHMYEAPAFTAEARRHAALRAKYGAGYGIGTDMNGFAWLPGPRAAGADPVRYPFRSPDGGSVLDRQVTGSRVWDVNTDGGGTHYGLVPDWSAATAPTPDTWPPRAPCPPGSPTRGCGRC
;
A
#
# COMPACT_ATOMS: atom_id res chain seq x y z
N MET A 1 -12.00 -0.28 32.62
CA MET A 1 -11.76 0.44 31.35
C MET A 1 -10.36 1.04 31.41
N GLN A 2 -9.45 0.59 30.57
CA GLN A 2 -8.10 1.17 30.51
C GLN A 2 -8.19 2.43 29.65
N ALA A 3 -7.75 3.59 30.18
CA ALA A 3 -7.73 4.82 29.40
C ALA A 3 -6.77 4.68 28.21
N ALA A 4 -7.13 5.25 27.06
CA ALA A 4 -6.26 5.22 25.89
C ALA A 4 -4.88 5.83 26.23
N GLN A 5 -3.81 5.06 26.01
CA GLN A 5 -2.44 5.53 26.22
C GLN A 5 -1.96 6.29 24.98
N CYS A 6 -2.23 7.59 24.94
CA CYS A 6 -1.73 8.45 23.87
C CYS A 6 -0.34 9.00 24.20
N ASN A 7 0.58 8.88 23.24
CA ASN A 7 1.89 9.54 23.29
C ASN A 7 1.71 11.06 23.44
N ARG A 8 2.07 11.59 24.62
CA ARG A 8 1.88 13.02 24.95
C ARG A 8 2.89 13.94 24.26
N ARG A 9 4.02 13.39 23.83
CA ARG A 9 5.10 14.11 23.14
C ARG A 9 4.85 14.07 21.63
N GLY A 10 4.98 15.24 21.02
CA GLY A 10 4.97 15.41 19.57
C GLY A 10 6.38 15.61 19.04
N LEU A 11 6.50 16.27 17.89
CA LEU A 11 7.79 16.75 17.40
C LEU A 11 8.40 17.73 18.41
N THR A 12 9.70 17.60 18.63
CA THR A 12 10.52 18.61 19.30
C THR A 12 10.93 19.68 18.28
N ALA A 13 11.56 20.77 18.73
CA ALA A 13 12.14 21.76 17.82
C ALA A 13 13.15 21.15 16.83
N LEU A 14 13.91 20.12 17.24
CA LEU A 14 14.80 19.38 16.34
C LEU A 14 14.03 18.50 15.35
N GLY A 15 12.91 17.91 15.75
CA GLY A 15 12.02 17.18 14.85
C GLY A 15 11.40 18.08 13.78
N GLU A 16 10.94 19.27 14.18
CA GLU A 16 10.43 20.27 13.24
C GLU A 16 11.54 20.74 12.28
N TYR A 17 12.74 21.02 12.80
CA TYR A 17 13.90 21.34 11.97
C TYR A 17 14.23 20.22 10.96
N ALA A 18 14.16 18.96 11.39
CA ALA A 18 14.41 17.81 10.52
C ALA A 18 13.37 17.71 9.39
N VAL A 19 12.08 17.86 9.69
CA VAL A 19 11.00 17.85 8.69
C VAL A 19 11.22 18.94 7.63
N LEU A 20 11.47 20.19 8.05
CA LEU A 20 11.75 21.29 7.11
C LEU A 20 13.03 21.04 6.32
N GLY A 21 14.03 20.44 6.95
CA GLY A 21 15.29 20.05 6.31
C GLY A 21 15.10 18.99 5.22
N MET A 22 14.22 18.02 5.44
CA MET A 22 13.84 16.98 4.47
C MET A 22 13.09 17.59 3.28
N THR A 23 12.09 18.45 3.54
CA THR A 23 11.36 19.20 2.51
C THR A 23 12.31 19.97 1.60
N LYS A 24 13.25 20.74 2.17
CA LYS A 24 14.25 21.50 1.40
C LYS A 24 15.18 20.64 0.54
N ARG A 25 15.32 19.36 0.88
CA ARG A 25 16.17 18.38 0.18
C ARG A 25 15.38 17.45 -0.74
N ASN A 26 14.08 17.68 -0.90
CA ASN A 26 13.18 16.82 -1.66
C ASN A 26 13.18 15.36 -1.16
N MET A 27 13.30 15.15 0.15
CA MET A 27 13.20 13.84 0.79
C MET A 27 11.76 13.54 1.19
N MET A 28 11.31 12.31 0.97
CA MET A 28 9.99 11.85 1.39
C MET A 28 9.94 11.61 2.91
N LEU A 29 8.81 11.95 3.53
CA LEU A 29 8.52 11.73 4.94
C LEU A 29 7.48 10.62 5.09
N GLU A 30 7.90 9.51 5.69
CA GLU A 30 7.04 8.44 6.18
C GLU A 30 6.41 8.86 7.52
N ILE A 31 5.09 8.74 7.64
CA ILE A 31 4.34 9.15 8.85
C ILE A 31 3.71 7.98 9.61
N ASP A 32 3.84 6.74 9.12
CA ASP A 32 3.51 5.55 9.88
C ASP A 32 4.30 5.51 11.19
N HIS A 33 3.66 4.97 12.24
CA HIS A 33 4.19 4.86 13.60
C HIS A 33 4.52 6.18 14.33
N MET A 34 4.44 7.33 13.67
CA MET A 34 4.43 8.60 14.37
C MET A 34 3.26 8.67 15.35
N SER A 35 3.46 9.30 16.51
CA SER A 35 2.33 9.57 17.39
C SER A 35 1.31 10.46 16.70
N VAL A 36 0.03 10.34 17.07
CA VAL A 36 -1.05 11.18 16.52
C VAL A 36 -0.68 12.67 16.58
N LYS A 37 -0.03 13.09 17.66
CA LYS A 37 0.43 14.48 17.84
C LYS A 37 1.57 14.84 16.89
N ALA A 38 2.58 13.99 16.77
CA ALA A 38 3.75 14.25 15.94
C ALA A 38 3.39 14.26 14.45
N ALA A 39 2.61 13.29 13.96
CA ALA A 39 2.20 13.26 12.57
C ALA A 39 1.25 14.42 12.22
N ASN A 40 0.36 14.83 13.11
CA ASN A 40 -0.44 16.04 12.88
C ASN A 40 0.41 17.31 12.79
N GLN A 41 1.48 17.42 13.59
CA GLN A 41 2.45 18.52 13.46
C GLN A 41 3.17 18.46 12.12
N ALA A 42 3.71 17.30 11.74
CA ALA A 42 4.38 17.11 10.46
C ALA A 42 3.46 17.46 9.28
N LEU A 43 2.24 16.91 9.22
CA LEU A 43 1.28 17.20 8.16
C LEU A 43 0.98 18.70 8.05
N ARG A 44 0.80 19.43 9.16
CA ARG A 44 0.61 20.89 9.11
C ARG A 44 1.79 21.63 8.51
N MET A 45 3.00 21.17 8.77
CA MET A 45 4.21 21.75 8.19
C MET A 45 4.32 21.44 6.70
N LEU A 46 4.02 20.20 6.29
CA LEU A 46 4.01 19.85 4.87
C LEU A 46 2.91 20.59 4.10
N GLU A 47 1.76 20.83 4.73
CA GLU A 47 0.68 21.68 4.21
C GLU A 47 1.10 23.13 4.04
N SER A 48 1.82 23.72 5.01
CA SER A 48 2.32 25.09 4.88
C SER A 48 3.38 25.22 3.79
N GLU A 49 4.23 24.20 3.64
CA GLU A 49 5.26 24.15 2.60
C GLU A 49 4.70 23.71 1.23
N ARG A 50 3.43 23.28 1.16
CA ARG A 50 2.80 22.67 -0.03
C ARG A 50 3.64 21.52 -0.61
N TYR A 51 4.18 20.69 0.28
CA TYR A 51 5.11 19.62 -0.08
C TYR A 51 4.41 18.27 -0.24
N SER A 52 4.60 17.63 -1.39
CA SER A 52 3.94 16.37 -1.75
C SER A 52 4.64 15.11 -1.25
N GLY A 53 5.88 15.22 -0.75
CA GLY A 53 6.69 14.08 -0.33
C GLY A 53 6.25 13.50 1.01
N VAL A 54 4.98 13.20 1.20
CA VAL A 54 4.42 12.54 2.40
C VAL A 54 3.87 11.17 2.04
N LEU A 55 4.18 10.17 2.86
CA LEU A 55 3.84 8.77 2.61
C LEU A 55 3.29 8.10 3.88
N SER A 56 2.38 7.15 3.68
CA SER A 56 2.04 6.09 4.66
C SER A 56 2.15 4.76 3.91
N THR A 57 3.20 3.99 4.18
CA THR A 57 3.63 2.86 3.34
C THR A 57 3.36 1.48 3.93
N HIS A 58 2.80 1.35 5.13
CA HIS A 58 2.53 0.04 5.76
C HIS A 58 1.49 0.08 6.89
N GLY A 59 0.61 1.09 6.91
CA GLY A 59 -0.71 0.97 7.54
C GLY A 59 -0.77 1.21 9.05
N TRP A 60 -0.06 2.22 9.57
CA TRP A 60 -0.15 2.63 10.98
C TRP A 60 -0.52 4.12 11.16
N MET A 61 -0.90 4.79 10.08
CA MET A 61 -1.45 6.14 10.08
C MET A 61 -2.92 6.13 10.57
N ASP A 62 -3.35 7.21 11.22
CA ASP A 62 -4.78 7.45 11.47
C ASP A 62 -5.53 7.67 10.14
N ASP A 63 -6.57 6.87 9.91
CA ASP A 63 -7.30 6.85 8.65
C ASP A 63 -7.96 8.21 8.29
N ASN A 64 -8.23 9.05 9.28
CA ASN A 64 -8.80 10.39 9.07
C ASN A 64 -7.82 11.34 8.36
N TRP A 65 -6.56 10.96 8.20
CA TRP A 65 -5.56 11.76 7.50
C TRP A 65 -5.35 11.37 6.03
N THR A 66 -5.98 10.27 5.58
CA THR A 66 -5.89 9.79 4.20
C THR A 66 -6.19 10.90 3.18
N GLU A 67 -7.23 11.71 3.41
CA GLU A 67 -7.54 12.83 2.53
C GLU A 67 -6.47 13.94 2.55
N ARG A 68 -5.83 14.21 3.70
CA ARG A 68 -4.78 15.23 3.80
C ARG A 68 -3.54 14.81 3.01
N VAL A 69 -3.14 13.54 3.13
CA VAL A 69 -2.03 12.96 2.37
C VAL A 69 -2.29 13.07 0.87
N TYR A 70 -3.46 12.61 0.40
CA TYR A 70 -3.79 12.69 -1.03
C TYR A 70 -3.93 14.13 -1.53
N ARG A 71 -4.47 15.05 -0.73
CA ARG A 71 -4.58 16.47 -1.10
C ARG A 71 -3.21 17.13 -1.33
N LEU A 72 -2.18 16.70 -0.61
CA LEU A 72 -0.81 17.15 -0.82
C LEU A 72 -0.15 16.51 -2.07
N GLY A 73 -0.76 15.49 -2.66
CA GLY A 73 -0.14 14.67 -3.70
C GLY A 73 0.79 13.59 -3.13
N GLY A 74 0.64 13.26 -1.84
CA GLY A 74 1.32 12.14 -1.21
C GLY A 74 0.73 10.78 -1.58
N PHE A 75 1.25 9.73 -0.96
CA PHE A 75 0.92 8.35 -1.31
C PHE A 75 0.61 7.50 -0.09
N VAL A 76 -0.42 6.66 -0.20
CA VAL A 76 -0.83 5.71 0.83
C VAL A 76 -0.89 4.31 0.21
N THR A 77 -0.33 3.33 0.90
CA THR A 77 -0.43 1.92 0.53
C THR A 77 -1.22 1.15 1.55
N GLY A 78 -1.86 0.06 1.12
CA GLY A 78 -2.37 -0.93 2.06
C GLY A 78 -1.26 -1.80 2.61
N HIS A 79 -1.29 -2.05 3.91
CA HIS A 79 -0.50 -3.13 4.49
C HIS A 79 -0.90 -4.46 3.84
N MET A 80 0.04 -5.38 3.63
CA MET A 80 -0.21 -6.70 3.02
C MET A 80 -1.00 -7.62 3.97
N TYR A 81 -2.26 -7.31 4.23
CA TYR A 81 -3.18 -8.16 4.97
C TYR A 81 -3.66 -9.36 4.15
N GLU A 82 -4.45 -10.23 4.76
CA GLU A 82 -5.23 -11.23 4.04
C GLU A 82 -6.05 -10.56 2.93
N ALA A 83 -6.19 -11.26 1.80
CA ALA A 83 -6.75 -10.66 0.60
C ALA A 83 -8.12 -9.96 0.78
N PRO A 84 -9.08 -10.50 1.55
CA PRO A 84 -10.33 -9.79 1.84
C PRO A 84 -10.14 -8.47 2.60
N ALA A 85 -9.23 -8.43 3.56
CA ALA A 85 -8.95 -7.23 4.35
C ALA A 85 -8.24 -6.15 3.51
N PHE A 86 -7.23 -6.55 2.72
CA PHE A 86 -6.53 -5.65 1.79
C PHE A 86 -7.49 -5.03 0.76
N THR A 87 -8.34 -5.86 0.14
CA THR A 87 -9.32 -5.36 -0.84
C THR A 87 -10.42 -4.52 -0.21
N ALA A 88 -10.84 -4.82 1.02
CA ALA A 88 -11.77 -3.98 1.77
C ALA A 88 -11.19 -2.59 2.05
N GLU A 89 -9.93 -2.52 2.46
CA GLU A 89 -9.23 -1.24 2.66
C GLU A 89 -9.11 -0.43 1.37
N ALA A 90 -8.67 -1.07 0.28
CA ALA A 90 -8.60 -0.46 -1.04
C ALA A 90 -9.94 0.17 -1.46
N ARG A 91 -11.05 -0.51 -1.16
CA ARG A 91 -12.42 -0.03 -1.44
C ARG A 91 -12.83 1.13 -0.54
N ARG A 92 -12.50 1.11 0.76
CA ARG A 92 -12.80 2.21 1.68
C ARG A 92 -12.24 3.54 1.20
N HIS A 93 -11.05 3.54 0.59
CA HIS A 93 -10.40 4.76 0.10
C HIS A 93 -10.62 5.06 -1.38
N ALA A 94 -11.41 4.24 -2.10
CA ALA A 94 -11.56 4.37 -3.55
C ALA A 94 -12.09 5.74 -4.00
N ALA A 95 -13.05 6.30 -3.25
CA ALA A 95 -13.61 7.63 -3.55
C ALA A 95 -12.59 8.75 -3.38
N LEU A 96 -11.76 8.69 -2.33
CA LEU A 96 -10.68 9.65 -2.12
C LEU A 96 -9.61 9.52 -3.19
N ARG A 97 -9.21 8.29 -3.53
CA ARG A 97 -8.26 8.03 -4.62
C ARG A 97 -8.74 8.59 -5.94
N ALA A 98 -10.02 8.38 -6.29
CA ALA A 98 -10.61 8.95 -7.49
C ALA A 98 -10.64 10.48 -7.48
N LYS A 99 -10.99 11.09 -6.34
CA LYS A 99 -11.04 12.56 -6.17
C LYS A 99 -9.68 13.24 -6.41
N TYR A 100 -8.59 12.61 -5.98
CA TYR A 100 -7.24 13.18 -6.04
C TYR A 100 -6.34 12.54 -7.11
N GLY A 101 -6.85 11.61 -7.92
CA GLY A 101 -6.06 10.89 -8.92
C GLY A 101 -4.95 10.02 -8.32
N ALA A 102 -5.14 9.49 -7.11
CA ALA A 102 -4.12 8.72 -6.40
C ALA A 102 -4.18 7.22 -6.73
N GLY A 103 -3.01 6.60 -6.85
CA GLY A 103 -2.86 5.15 -6.96
C GLY A 103 -3.11 4.44 -5.62
N TYR A 104 -3.04 3.10 -5.63
CA TYR A 104 -3.01 2.29 -4.41
C TYR A 104 -1.86 1.30 -4.51
N GLY A 105 -0.94 1.38 -3.56
CA GLY A 105 0.21 0.48 -3.47
C GLY A 105 0.06 -0.57 -2.39
N ILE A 106 1.11 -1.37 -2.24
CA ILE A 106 1.21 -2.44 -1.24
C ILE A 106 2.45 -2.16 -0.39
N GLY A 107 2.25 -2.18 0.92
CA GLY A 107 3.26 -2.11 1.97
C GLY A 107 3.39 -3.44 2.67
N THR A 108 4.40 -4.24 2.33
CA THR A 108 4.44 -5.62 2.86
C THR A 108 4.81 -5.70 4.33
N ASP A 109 5.65 -4.77 4.78
CA ASP A 109 6.35 -4.82 6.08
C ASP A 109 6.92 -6.22 6.44
N MET A 110 7.29 -6.99 5.40
CA MET A 110 7.94 -8.28 5.57
C MET A 110 9.29 -8.09 6.26
N ASN A 111 9.54 -8.87 7.32
CA ASN A 111 10.66 -8.70 8.25
C ASN A 111 10.62 -7.42 9.12
N GLY A 112 9.55 -6.61 9.06
CA GLY A 112 9.37 -5.39 9.85
C GLY A 112 8.56 -5.57 11.15
N PHE A 113 8.25 -6.83 11.50
CA PHE A 113 7.43 -7.25 12.65
C PHE A 113 5.92 -7.04 12.49
N ALA A 114 5.41 -6.61 11.33
CA ALA A 114 3.99 -6.73 11.05
C ALA A 114 3.52 -8.20 10.93
N TRP A 115 2.22 -8.36 11.13
CA TRP A 115 1.51 -9.59 10.83
C TRP A 115 1.47 -9.81 9.30
N LEU A 116 1.75 -11.02 8.85
CA LEU A 116 1.73 -11.36 7.41
C LEU A 116 0.61 -12.37 7.10
N PRO A 117 0.07 -12.37 5.87
CA PRO A 117 -1.16 -13.11 5.57
C PRO A 117 -0.90 -14.62 5.61
N GLY A 118 -1.62 -15.29 6.50
CA GLY A 118 -1.57 -16.74 6.63
C GLY A 118 -2.26 -17.49 5.48
N PRO A 119 -2.44 -18.82 5.63
CA PRO A 119 -3.20 -19.64 4.69
C PRO A 119 -4.62 -19.10 4.45
N ARG A 120 -5.19 -19.42 3.30
CA ARG A 120 -6.55 -18.97 2.98
C ARG A 120 -7.55 -19.66 3.91
N ALA A 121 -8.57 -18.91 4.33
CA ALA A 121 -9.65 -19.44 5.16
C ALA A 121 -10.36 -20.61 4.45
N ALA A 122 -10.80 -21.60 5.23
CA ALA A 122 -11.56 -22.73 4.70
C ALA A 122 -12.83 -22.24 3.98
N GLY A 123 -13.04 -22.73 2.75
CA GLY A 123 -14.19 -22.34 1.92
C GLY A 123 -14.03 -21.00 1.18
N ALA A 124 -12.92 -20.29 1.33
CA ALA A 124 -12.58 -19.17 0.44
C ALA A 124 -12.32 -19.66 -0.99
N ASP A 125 -12.61 -18.82 -2.00
CA ASP A 125 -12.26 -19.13 -3.38
C ASP A 125 -10.73 -19.27 -3.51
N PRO A 126 -10.20 -20.45 -3.87
CA PRO A 126 -8.76 -20.69 -3.86
C PRO A 126 -8.08 -20.04 -5.07
N VAL A 127 -6.81 -19.67 -4.91
CA VAL A 127 -5.95 -19.36 -6.06
C VAL A 127 -5.75 -20.67 -6.82
N ARG A 128 -6.13 -20.68 -8.11
CA ARG A 128 -5.95 -21.83 -9.00
C ARG A 128 -4.74 -21.61 -9.89
N TYR A 129 -3.88 -22.63 -9.99
CA TYR A 129 -2.66 -22.60 -10.77
C TYR A 129 -2.79 -23.39 -12.08
N PRO A 130 -2.11 -22.96 -13.16
CA PRO A 130 -1.43 -21.68 -13.26
C PRO A 130 -2.43 -20.51 -13.36
N PHE A 131 -2.04 -19.33 -12.90
CA PHE A 131 -2.82 -18.10 -13.04
C PHE A 131 -2.06 -17.06 -13.87
N ARG A 132 -2.79 -16.08 -14.43
CA ARG A 132 -2.19 -14.94 -15.12
C ARG A 132 -1.97 -13.80 -14.12
N SER A 133 -0.80 -13.15 -14.17
CA SER A 133 -0.52 -11.97 -13.33
C SER A 133 -1.60 -10.91 -13.48
N PRO A 134 -1.88 -10.10 -12.44
CA PRO A 134 -2.89 -9.04 -12.53
C PRO A 134 -2.68 -8.06 -13.70
N ASP A 135 -1.43 -7.81 -14.11
CA ASP A 135 -1.10 -6.95 -15.26
C ASP A 135 -1.19 -7.66 -16.63
N GLY A 136 -1.48 -8.96 -16.63
CA GLY A 136 -1.65 -9.81 -17.81
C GLY A 136 -0.35 -10.32 -18.42
N GLY A 137 0.81 -9.87 -17.96
CA GLY A 137 2.10 -10.07 -18.61
C GLY A 137 2.72 -11.46 -18.45
N SER A 138 2.38 -12.16 -17.36
CA SER A 138 3.02 -13.44 -17.01
C SER A 138 1.99 -14.51 -16.66
N VAL A 139 2.34 -15.77 -16.92
CA VAL A 139 1.63 -16.94 -16.38
C VAL A 139 2.48 -17.50 -15.24
N LEU A 140 1.90 -17.62 -14.06
CA LEU A 140 2.57 -18.09 -12.85
C LEU A 140 1.99 -19.42 -12.42
N ASP A 141 2.89 -20.37 -12.13
CA ASP A 141 2.56 -21.63 -11.46
C ASP A 141 3.04 -21.54 -9.99
N ARG A 142 2.80 -22.60 -9.22
CA ARG A 142 3.25 -22.71 -7.83
C ARG A 142 4.74 -22.42 -7.71
N GLN A 143 5.09 -21.62 -6.71
CA GLN A 143 6.47 -21.32 -6.40
C GLN A 143 7.21 -22.60 -5.97
N VAL A 144 8.41 -22.82 -6.51
CA VAL A 144 9.27 -23.94 -6.12
C VAL A 144 10.60 -23.41 -5.61
N THR A 145 10.98 -23.82 -4.39
CA THR A 145 12.29 -23.52 -3.81
C THR A 145 12.93 -24.80 -3.31
N GLY A 146 14.05 -25.19 -3.92
CA GLY A 146 14.68 -26.48 -3.64
C GLY A 146 13.74 -27.63 -4.00
N SER A 147 13.46 -28.50 -3.03
CA SER A 147 12.52 -29.62 -3.17
C SER A 147 11.09 -29.30 -2.73
N ARG A 148 10.81 -28.08 -2.24
CA ARG A 148 9.48 -27.68 -1.76
C ARG A 148 8.71 -26.94 -2.84
N VAL A 149 7.48 -27.40 -3.08
CA VAL A 149 6.45 -26.70 -3.85
C VAL A 149 5.54 -26.00 -2.85
N TRP A 150 5.25 -24.73 -3.09
CA TRP A 150 4.43 -23.90 -2.22
C TRP A 150 3.05 -23.68 -2.83
N ASP A 151 2.02 -23.71 -2.00
CA ASP A 151 0.64 -23.41 -2.37
C ASP A 151 0.10 -22.31 -1.44
N VAL A 152 -0.17 -21.13 -1.98
CA VAL A 152 -0.61 -19.97 -1.18
C VAL A 152 -1.88 -20.25 -0.39
N ASN A 153 -2.71 -21.19 -0.85
CA ASN A 153 -3.95 -21.55 -0.17
C ASN A 153 -3.68 -22.23 1.17
N THR A 154 -2.63 -23.06 1.26
CA THR A 154 -2.30 -23.83 2.47
C THR A 154 -1.09 -23.31 3.22
N ASP A 155 -0.13 -22.69 2.53
CA ASP A 155 1.11 -22.17 3.12
C ASP A 155 0.99 -20.70 3.52
N GLY A 156 0.09 -19.94 2.90
CA GLY A 156 -0.11 -18.51 3.14
C GLY A 156 0.77 -17.58 2.33
N GLY A 157 0.24 -16.42 1.98
CA GLY A 157 0.93 -15.41 1.15
C GLY A 157 2.08 -14.69 1.83
N GLY A 158 2.11 -14.73 3.17
CA GLY A 158 3.10 -14.07 4.01
C GLY A 158 4.39 -14.85 4.23
N THR A 159 4.46 -16.09 3.76
CA THR A 159 5.51 -17.03 4.19
C THR A 159 6.90 -16.66 3.67
N HIS A 160 7.00 -16.11 2.46
CA HIS A 160 8.21 -15.50 1.92
C HIS A 160 7.89 -14.62 0.71
N TYR A 161 8.81 -13.72 0.34
CA TYR A 161 8.66 -12.80 -0.81
C TYR A 161 8.25 -13.48 -2.12
N GLY A 162 8.69 -14.72 -2.36
CA GLY A 162 8.30 -15.50 -3.53
C GLY A 162 6.79 -15.79 -3.67
N LEU A 163 5.98 -15.64 -2.62
CA LEU A 163 4.52 -15.85 -2.65
C LEU A 163 3.71 -14.54 -2.76
N VAL A 164 4.37 -13.38 -2.85
CA VAL A 164 3.69 -12.11 -3.08
C VAL A 164 2.87 -12.12 -4.40
N PRO A 165 3.34 -12.70 -5.51
CA PRO A 165 2.53 -12.83 -6.72
C PRO A 165 1.26 -13.66 -6.49
N ASP A 166 1.36 -14.78 -5.78
CA ASP A 166 0.25 -15.67 -5.45
C ASP A 166 -0.78 -14.97 -4.56
N TRP A 167 -0.32 -14.22 -3.55
CA TRP A 167 -1.16 -13.37 -2.74
C TRP A 167 -1.86 -12.30 -3.59
N SER A 168 -1.16 -11.68 -4.55
CA SER A 168 -1.76 -10.68 -5.44
C SER A 168 -2.86 -11.26 -6.35
N ALA A 169 -2.76 -12.54 -6.72
CA ALA A 169 -3.82 -13.22 -7.45
C ALA A 169 -5.10 -13.36 -6.61
N ALA A 170 -4.96 -13.49 -5.29
CA ALA A 170 -6.08 -13.53 -4.36
C ALA A 170 -6.71 -12.15 -4.11
N THR A 171 -5.95 -11.06 -4.30
CA THR A 171 -6.45 -9.68 -4.14
C THR A 171 -6.98 -9.07 -5.43
N ALA A 172 -6.62 -9.64 -6.59
CA ALA A 172 -7.11 -9.20 -7.87
C ALA A 172 -8.65 -9.30 -7.89
N PRO A 173 -9.37 -8.23 -8.22
CA PRO A 173 -10.78 -8.36 -8.51
C PRO A 173 -10.89 -9.20 -9.81
N THR A 174 -12.03 -9.86 -10.04
CA THR A 174 -12.20 -10.72 -11.23
C THR A 174 -11.72 -10.00 -12.50
N PRO A 175 -11.10 -10.70 -13.47
CA PRO A 175 -10.43 -10.09 -14.63
C PRO A 175 -11.23 -8.99 -15.35
N ASP A 176 -12.56 -9.07 -15.28
CA ASP A 176 -13.51 -8.15 -15.93
C ASP A 176 -13.74 -6.81 -15.21
N THR A 177 -13.08 -6.57 -14.07
CA THR A 177 -13.32 -5.39 -13.21
C THR A 177 -12.13 -4.44 -13.12
N TRP A 178 -11.00 -4.78 -13.73
CA TRP A 178 -9.97 -3.77 -13.96
C TRP A 178 -10.50 -2.77 -14.98
N PRO A 179 -10.43 -1.46 -14.72
CA PRO A 179 -10.81 -0.48 -15.73
C PRO A 179 -10.01 -0.76 -17.01
N PRO A 180 -10.66 -0.74 -18.18
CA PRO A 180 -9.97 -0.98 -19.44
C PRO A 180 -8.78 -0.02 -19.54
N ARG A 181 -7.68 -0.49 -20.12
CA ARG A 181 -6.51 0.36 -20.39
C ARG A 181 -6.99 1.63 -21.06
N ALA A 182 -6.74 2.79 -20.45
CA ALA A 182 -7.05 4.06 -21.09
C ALA A 182 -6.35 4.08 -22.46
N PRO A 183 -7.06 4.40 -23.56
CA PRO A 183 -6.43 4.50 -24.86
C PRO A 183 -5.34 5.58 -24.81
N CYS A 184 -4.22 5.33 -25.48
CA CYS A 184 -3.17 6.34 -25.62
C CYS A 184 -3.76 7.62 -26.21
N PRO A 185 -3.32 8.80 -25.74
CA PRO A 185 -3.54 10.03 -26.48
C PRO A 185 -3.05 9.87 -27.94
N PRO A 186 -3.77 10.42 -28.93
CA PRO A 186 -3.32 10.38 -30.32
C PRO A 186 -1.92 10.99 -30.44
N GLY A 187 -0.96 10.24 -31.03
CA GLY A 187 0.40 10.71 -31.28
C GLY A 187 1.47 10.27 -30.28
N SER A 188 1.13 9.51 -29.22
CA SER A 188 2.14 8.98 -28.29
C SER A 188 2.93 7.80 -28.89
N PRO A 189 4.27 7.76 -28.74
CA PRO A 189 5.07 6.61 -29.15
C PRO A 189 4.67 5.36 -28.36
N THR A 190 4.49 4.24 -29.06
CA THR A 190 4.01 2.96 -28.50
C THR A 190 4.91 2.36 -27.41
N ARG A 191 6.15 2.85 -27.28
CA ARG A 191 7.10 2.48 -26.21
C ARG A 191 7.03 3.52 -25.09
N GLY A 192 6.02 3.39 -24.23
CA GLY A 192 5.80 4.32 -23.11
C GLY A 192 4.35 4.40 -22.67
N CYS A 193 3.42 3.96 -23.53
CA CYS A 193 2.05 3.73 -23.14
C CYS A 193 1.92 2.45 -22.32
N GLY A 194 2.03 2.61 -21.01
CA GLY A 194 1.72 1.58 -20.05
C GLY A 194 2.23 2.02 -18.70
N ARG A 195 1.27 2.27 -17.79
CA ARG A 195 1.46 2.55 -16.36
C ARG A 195 1.58 4.06 -16.06
N CYS A 196 0.48 4.64 -15.59
CA CYS A 196 0.52 5.39 -14.34
C CYS A 196 0.28 4.39 -13.20
#